data_AF-A2DX51-F1
#
_entry.id   AF-A2DX51-F1
#
_cell.length_a   1.000
_cell.length_b   1.000
_cell.length_c   1.000
_cell.angle_alpha   90.00
_cell.angle_beta   90.00
_cell.angle_gamma   90.00
#
_symmetry.space_group_name_H-M   'P 1'
#
loop_
_entity.id
_entity.type
_entity.pdbx_description
1 polymer ?
#
loop_
_entity_poly.entity_id
_entity_poly.type
_entity_poly.pdbx_seq_one_letter_code
_entity_poly.pdbx_strand_id
1 'polypeptide(L)'
;MYQGFCIINECNITQNRVFEDCGGYWVQEITSDSYITCVNVVENNQSLDSFNSHRSSYSYSSKFKVTSCNYIRNKSPNRGYLISSFCDVFMSYCCILKNEIKYIFNAFSKSITFENSATDIIKSTETSPTFKNTDISFENECPLFKLEVDDSSKYKCRPSTPNNDENEENEDKIYVRNHIKFFYLFLSRK
;
A
#
# COMPACT_ATOMS: atom_id res chain seq x y z
N MET A 1 -20.73 12.07 7.95
CA MET A 1 -19.79 10.96 7.69
C MET A 1 -20.35 10.16 6.54
N TYR A 2 -19.58 9.95 5.48
CA TYR A 2 -20.05 9.22 4.30
C TYR A 2 -19.71 7.74 4.49
N GLN A 3 -20.74 6.91 4.47
CA GLN A 3 -20.63 5.46 4.58
C GLN A 3 -20.74 4.86 3.18
N GLY A 4 -19.94 3.84 2.90
CA GLY A 4 -20.04 3.20 1.59
C GLY A 4 -18.90 2.26 1.24
N PHE A 5 -18.83 1.99 -0.05
CA PHE A 5 -17.78 1.24 -0.69
C PHE A 5 -16.68 2.19 -1.16
N CYS A 6 -15.42 1.83 -0.95
CA CYS A 6 -14.27 2.63 -1.36
C CYS A 6 -13.40 1.84 -2.37
N ILE A 7 -13.17 2.46 -3.53
CA ILE A 7 -12.14 2.03 -4.48
C ILE A 7 -11.14 3.16 -4.62
N ILE A 8 -9.86 2.84 -4.43
CA ILE A 8 -8.76 3.76 -4.71
C ILE A 8 -7.84 3.10 -5.75
N ASN A 9 -7.60 3.78 -6.87
CA ASN A 9 -6.72 3.22 -7.90
C ASN A 9 -5.26 3.30 -7.46
N GLU A 10 -4.82 4.46 -6.97
CA GLU A 10 -3.43 4.70 -6.60
C GLU A 10 -3.35 5.72 -5.47
N CYS A 11 -2.41 5.51 -4.56
CA CYS A 11 -1.89 6.52 -3.65
C CYS A 11 -0.37 6.59 -3.86
N ASN A 12 0.15 7.74 -4.30
CA ASN A 12 1.56 7.91 -4.63
C ASN A 12 2.12 9.13 -3.92
N ILE A 13 3.07 8.90 -3.01
CA ILE A 13 3.66 9.90 -2.13
C ILE A 13 5.18 9.79 -2.25
N THR A 14 5.78 10.76 -2.93
CA THR A 14 7.24 10.81 -3.08
C THR A 14 7.90 11.29 -1.81
N GLN A 15 7.33 12.30 -1.15
CA GLN A 15 7.80 12.87 0.11
C GLN A 15 6.64 13.40 0.95
N ASN A 16 6.66 13.14 2.27
CA ASN A 16 5.71 13.70 3.24
C ASN A 16 6.44 14.24 4.48
N ARG A 17 5.99 15.39 5.01
CA ARG A 17 6.55 16.06 6.21
C ARG A 17 5.47 16.68 7.10
N VAL A 18 4.48 15.88 7.47
CA VAL A 18 3.32 16.35 8.25
C VAL A 18 3.57 16.22 9.75
N PHE A 19 3.11 17.20 10.52
CA PHE A 19 3.32 17.22 11.98
C PHE A 19 2.20 16.48 12.74
N GLU A 20 0.93 16.84 12.52
CA GLU A 20 -0.23 16.32 13.27
C GLU A 20 -1.29 15.62 12.41
N ASP A 21 -1.35 15.87 11.10
CA ASP A 21 -2.35 15.25 10.22
C ASP A 21 -1.92 13.88 9.65
N CYS A 22 -2.89 13.14 9.11
CA CYS A 22 -2.62 11.92 8.35
C CYS A 22 -1.84 12.25 7.07
N GLY A 23 -0.60 11.78 6.98
CA GLY A 23 0.25 12.01 5.81
C GLY A 23 -0.09 11.16 4.58
N GLY A 24 -0.83 10.07 4.76
CA GLY A 24 -1.18 9.12 3.72
C GLY A 24 -2.64 9.22 3.29
N TYR A 25 -3.40 8.14 3.45
CA TYR A 25 -4.84 8.12 3.21
C TYR A 25 -5.64 7.66 4.43
N TRP A 26 -6.86 8.15 4.52
CA TRP A 26 -7.79 7.77 5.56
C TRP A 26 -9.11 7.30 4.96
N VAL A 27 -9.37 6.00 5.07
CA VAL A 27 -10.65 5.39 4.70
C VAL A 27 -11.52 5.24 5.95
N GLN A 28 -12.64 5.95 5.97
CA GLN A 28 -13.59 5.96 7.08
C GLN A 28 -14.87 5.18 6.74
N GLU A 29 -15.40 4.45 7.72
CA GLU A 29 -16.73 3.84 7.73
C GLU A 29 -17.13 3.00 6.50
N ILE A 30 -16.23 2.13 6.01
CA ILE A 30 -16.60 1.24 4.89
C ILE A 30 -17.73 0.27 5.29
N THR A 31 -18.74 0.15 4.43
CA THR A 31 -19.92 -0.74 4.64
C THR A 31 -19.87 -2.01 3.77
N SER A 32 -18.90 -2.09 2.86
CA SER A 32 -18.58 -3.28 2.09
C SER A 32 -17.08 -3.46 1.93
N ASP A 33 -16.67 -4.67 1.55
CA ASP A 33 -15.28 -4.97 1.19
C ASP A 33 -14.78 -3.94 0.17
N SER A 34 -13.71 -3.25 0.53
CA SER A 34 -13.16 -2.10 -0.20
C SER A 34 -11.70 -2.36 -0.55
N TYR A 35 -11.15 -1.64 -1.53
CA TYR A 35 -9.77 -1.89 -1.94
C TYR A 35 -9.03 -0.67 -2.49
N ILE A 36 -7.71 -0.75 -2.39
CA ILE A 36 -6.76 0.10 -3.09
C ILE A 36 -5.82 -0.77 -3.93
N THR A 37 -5.59 -0.38 -5.17
CA THR A 37 -4.78 -1.21 -6.09
C THR A 37 -3.28 -1.04 -5.81
N CYS A 38 -2.82 0.19 -5.59
CA CYS A 38 -1.42 0.48 -5.34
C CYS A 38 -1.22 1.60 -4.32
N VAL A 39 -0.27 1.39 -3.40
CA VAL A 39 0.25 2.43 -2.52
C VAL A 39 1.75 2.53 -2.72
N ASN A 40 2.27 3.69 -3.07
CA ASN A 40 3.70 3.94 -3.24
C ASN A 40 4.13 5.12 -2.38
N VAL A 41 4.95 4.87 -1.37
CA VAL A 41 5.49 5.86 -0.43
C VAL A 41 7.00 5.74 -0.44
N VAL A 42 7.69 6.78 -0.92
CA VAL A 42 9.15 6.77 -1.11
C VAL A 42 9.89 7.36 0.10
N GLU A 43 9.27 8.32 0.78
CA GLU A 43 9.79 8.95 1.98
C GLU A 43 8.64 9.53 2.80
N ASN A 44 8.47 9.05 4.03
CA ASN A 44 7.52 9.60 4.99
C ASN A 44 8.28 10.09 6.22
N ASN A 45 8.06 11.34 6.62
CA ASN A 45 8.56 11.90 7.86
C ASN A 45 7.41 12.59 8.60
N GLN A 46 6.50 11.79 9.16
CA GLN A 46 5.42 12.30 9.99
C GLN A 46 5.89 12.50 11.42
N SER A 47 5.30 13.40 12.20
CA SER A 47 5.71 13.57 13.61
C SER A 47 4.82 12.80 14.58
N LEU A 48 3.54 12.63 14.25
CA LEU A 48 2.51 12.01 15.10
C LEU A 48 1.57 11.11 14.27
N ASP A 49 0.73 10.36 14.97
CA ASP A 49 -0.45 9.63 14.45
C ASP A 49 -0.22 8.60 13.33
N SER A 50 -1.33 8.17 12.73
CA SER A 50 -1.37 7.12 11.72
C SER A 50 -1.19 7.72 10.33
N PHE A 51 -0.26 7.17 9.55
CA PHE A 51 -0.03 7.59 8.18
C PHE A 51 -1.19 7.13 7.28
N ASN A 52 -1.46 5.82 7.27
CA ASN A 52 -2.61 5.21 6.61
C ASN A 52 -3.58 4.63 7.63
N SER A 53 -4.88 4.84 7.41
CA SER A 53 -5.95 4.41 8.33
C SER A 53 -7.11 3.75 7.60
N HIS A 54 -7.55 2.60 8.13
CA HIS A 54 -8.66 1.80 7.60
C HIS A 54 -9.71 1.58 8.68
N ARG A 55 -10.98 1.86 8.38
CA ARG A 55 -12.06 1.66 9.34
C ARG A 55 -13.34 1.20 8.66
N SER A 56 -13.93 0.12 9.15
CA SER A 56 -15.29 -0.27 8.79
C SER A 56 -16.32 0.47 9.64
N SER A 57 -17.53 0.61 9.10
CA SER A 57 -18.67 1.04 9.90
C SER A 57 -18.96 -0.02 10.96
N TYR A 58 -19.38 0.40 12.16
CA TYR A 58 -19.59 -0.49 13.32
C TYR A 58 -20.58 -1.64 13.05
N SER A 59 -21.57 -1.39 12.19
CA SER A 59 -22.61 -2.38 11.86
C SER A 59 -22.19 -3.37 10.76
N TYR A 60 -20.99 -3.23 10.20
CA TYR A 60 -20.55 -3.98 9.03
C TYR A 60 -19.19 -4.65 9.27
N SER A 61 -19.10 -5.93 8.91
CA SER A 61 -17.85 -6.70 8.95
C SER A 61 -17.08 -6.62 7.62
N SER A 62 -16.86 -5.40 7.15
CA SER A 62 -16.17 -5.10 5.90
C SER A 62 -14.66 -5.27 6.03
N LYS A 63 -14.02 -5.73 4.95
CA LYS A 63 -12.57 -5.87 4.85
C LYS A 63 -11.98 -4.78 3.96
N PHE A 64 -10.69 -4.49 4.13
CA PHE A 64 -9.96 -3.62 3.22
C PHE A 64 -8.79 -4.36 2.57
N LYS A 65 -8.62 -4.21 1.26
CA LYS A 65 -7.57 -4.89 0.50
C LYS A 65 -6.60 -3.89 -0.13
N VAL A 66 -5.30 -4.18 -0.03
CA VAL A 66 -4.23 -3.46 -0.74
C VAL A 66 -3.57 -4.46 -1.68
N THR A 67 -3.70 -4.26 -2.99
CA THR A 67 -3.20 -5.26 -3.96
C THR A 67 -1.68 -5.24 -4.11
N SER A 68 -1.06 -4.07 -3.99
CA SER A 68 0.40 -3.90 -4.03
C SER A 68 0.80 -2.68 -3.21
N CYS A 69 1.97 -2.70 -2.57
CA CYS A 69 2.45 -1.51 -1.89
C CYS A 69 3.97 -1.40 -1.76
N ASN A 70 4.46 -0.16 -1.74
CA ASN A 70 5.83 0.19 -1.40
C ASN A 70 5.80 1.24 -0.30
N TYR A 71 6.50 0.97 0.80
CA TYR A 71 6.71 1.92 1.89
C TYR A 71 8.19 1.96 2.21
N ILE A 72 8.84 3.03 1.78
CA ILE A 72 10.28 3.18 1.82
C ILE A 72 10.62 4.39 2.70
N ARG A 73 11.62 4.22 3.58
CA ARG A 73 12.16 5.31 4.41
C ARG A 73 11.07 6.06 5.21
N ASN A 74 10.41 5.33 6.10
CA ASN A 74 9.37 5.89 6.95
C ASN A 74 9.91 6.22 8.34
N LYS A 75 9.74 7.47 8.75
CA LYS A 75 10.17 8.00 10.05
C LYS A 75 8.96 8.56 10.80
N SER A 76 8.93 8.32 12.11
CA SER A 76 8.17 9.15 13.04
C SER A 76 8.96 9.34 14.33
N PRO A 77 9.57 10.52 14.56
CA PRO A 77 10.49 10.73 15.67
C PRO A 77 9.81 10.66 17.05
N ASN A 78 8.51 10.98 17.14
CA ASN A 78 7.81 11.01 18.43
C ASN A 78 6.91 9.77 18.61
N ARG A 79 5.84 9.69 17.83
CA ARG A 79 4.82 8.63 17.92
C ARG A 79 4.19 8.45 16.55
N GLY A 80 3.75 7.24 16.23
CA GLY A 80 2.92 7.05 15.04
C GLY A 80 2.94 5.63 14.54
N TYR A 81 2.07 5.38 13.56
CA TYR A 81 1.93 4.11 12.87
C TYR A 81 1.96 4.37 11.38
N LEU A 82 2.62 3.49 10.62
CA LEU A 82 2.53 3.56 9.17
C LEU A 82 1.17 3.06 8.69
N ILE A 83 0.67 2.00 9.32
CA ILE A 83 -0.58 1.34 8.96
C ILE A 83 -1.39 1.11 10.23
N SER A 84 -2.53 1.78 10.31
CA SER A 84 -3.49 1.64 11.38
C SER A 84 -4.80 1.07 10.84
N SER A 85 -5.42 0.18 11.59
CA SER A 85 -6.66 -0.47 11.17
C SER A 85 -7.63 -0.73 12.31
N PHE A 86 -8.90 -0.44 12.03
CA PHE A 86 -10.09 -0.77 12.80
C PHE A 86 -11.00 -1.74 12.02
N CYS A 87 -10.51 -2.33 10.93
CA CYS A 87 -11.13 -3.46 10.22
C CYS A 87 -10.07 -4.51 9.83
N ASP A 88 -10.50 -5.64 9.26
CA ASP A 88 -9.53 -6.62 8.75
C ASP A 88 -8.92 -6.12 7.44
N VAL A 89 -7.59 -6.10 7.38
CA VAL A 89 -6.81 -5.60 6.24
C VAL A 89 -5.98 -6.72 5.64
N PHE A 90 -6.04 -6.84 4.32
CA PHE A 90 -5.24 -7.80 3.54
C PHE A 90 -4.36 -7.03 2.56
N MET A 91 -3.05 -7.20 2.65
CA MET A 91 -2.08 -6.49 1.84
C MET A 91 -1.21 -7.49 1.10
N SER A 92 -1.26 -7.45 -0.21
CA SER A 92 -0.47 -8.34 -1.06
C SER A 92 0.70 -7.58 -1.66
N TYR A 93 1.78 -8.29 -1.96
CA TYR A 93 2.90 -7.79 -2.75
C TYR A 93 3.49 -6.48 -2.23
N CYS A 94 3.72 -6.42 -0.92
CA CYS A 94 4.14 -5.23 -0.22
C CYS A 94 5.64 -5.23 0.12
N CYS A 95 6.30 -4.10 -0.09
CA CYS A 95 7.68 -3.85 0.28
C CYS A 95 7.79 -2.74 1.33
N ILE A 96 8.13 -3.10 2.58
CA ILE A 96 8.17 -2.16 3.72
C ILE A 96 9.61 -2.11 4.24
N LEU A 97 10.40 -1.13 3.81
CA LEU A 97 11.85 -1.11 4.05
C LEU A 97 12.38 0.24 4.54
N LYS A 98 13.52 0.18 5.22
CA LYS A 98 14.26 1.31 5.80
C LYS A 98 13.40 2.08 6.79
N ASN A 99 12.66 1.37 7.64
CA ASN A 99 11.75 1.99 8.61
C ASN A 99 12.51 2.41 9.86
N GLU A 100 12.33 3.68 10.26
CA GLU A 100 12.82 4.23 11.54
C GLU A 100 11.65 4.57 12.48
N ILE A 101 10.41 4.30 12.06
CA ILE A 101 9.22 4.44 12.90
C ILE A 101 9.18 3.37 14.00
N LYS A 102 8.83 3.76 15.22
CA LYS A 102 8.82 2.86 16.39
C LYS A 102 7.83 1.71 16.24
N TYR A 103 6.63 1.98 15.74
CA TYR A 103 5.59 0.99 15.49
C TYR A 103 5.10 1.15 14.05
N ILE A 104 5.16 0.09 13.26
CA ILE A 104 4.71 0.13 11.87
C ILE A 104 3.21 -0.14 11.82
N PHE A 105 2.75 -1.08 12.64
CA PHE A 105 1.39 -1.62 12.56
C PHE A 105 0.59 -1.34 13.83
N ASN A 106 -0.66 -0.94 13.65
CA ASN A 106 -1.65 -0.87 14.72
C ASN A 106 -2.97 -1.50 14.23
N ALA A 107 -3.41 -2.58 14.87
CA ALA A 107 -4.58 -3.33 14.46
C ALA A 107 -5.54 -3.50 15.64
N PHE A 108 -6.50 -2.57 15.73
CA PHE A 108 -7.39 -2.44 16.89
C PHE A 108 -8.46 -3.52 16.91
N SER A 109 -8.28 -4.57 17.72
CA SER A 109 -9.17 -5.74 17.78
C SER A 109 -9.48 -6.37 16.40
N LYS A 110 -8.55 -6.27 15.46
CA LYS A 110 -8.66 -6.69 14.06
C LYS A 110 -7.34 -7.26 13.55
N SER A 111 -7.34 -7.81 12.34
CA SER A 111 -6.16 -8.40 11.72
C SER A 111 -5.57 -7.54 10.60
N ILE A 112 -4.24 -7.56 10.49
CA ILE A 112 -3.52 -7.11 9.29
C ILE A 112 -2.76 -8.33 8.77
N THR A 113 -3.10 -8.79 7.56
CA THR A 113 -2.45 -9.92 6.91
C THR A 113 -1.68 -9.44 5.69
N PHE A 114 -0.42 -9.83 5.61
CA PHE A 114 0.46 -9.61 4.48
C PHE A 114 0.63 -10.91 3.69
N GLU A 115 0.45 -10.85 2.38
CA GLU A 115 0.69 -11.96 1.46
C GLU A 115 1.82 -11.64 0.49
N ASN A 116 2.78 -12.56 0.33
CA ASN A 116 3.93 -12.40 -0.58
C ASN A 116 4.61 -11.03 -0.40
N SER A 117 4.89 -10.65 0.84
CA SER A 117 5.37 -9.32 1.21
C SER A 117 6.59 -9.41 2.11
N ALA A 118 7.43 -8.38 2.08
CA ALA A 118 8.61 -8.31 2.92
C ALA A 118 8.64 -7.00 3.73
N THR A 119 9.17 -7.11 4.95
CA THR A 119 9.39 -5.98 5.85
C THR A 119 10.73 -6.12 6.57
N ASP A 120 11.40 -5.00 6.84
CA ASP A 120 12.61 -4.99 7.67
C ASP A 120 12.29 -5.04 9.18
N ILE A 121 11.10 -4.61 9.57
CA ILE A 121 10.67 -4.52 10.98
C ILE A 121 9.19 -4.96 11.10
N ILE A 122 8.83 -5.64 12.19
CA ILE A 122 7.47 -6.14 12.47
C ILE A 122 6.80 -5.53 13.72
N LYS A 123 7.31 -4.38 14.21
CA LYS A 123 6.84 -3.78 15.46
C LYS A 123 5.38 -3.32 15.38
N SER A 124 4.57 -3.74 16.36
CA SER A 124 3.14 -3.44 16.48
C SER A 124 2.77 -3.07 17.93
N THR A 125 1.62 -2.42 18.13
CA THR A 125 1.08 -2.07 19.47
C THR A 125 -0.05 -2.95 19.97
N GLU A 126 -0.80 -3.59 19.07
CA GLU A 126 -1.92 -4.48 19.43
C GLU A 126 -1.75 -5.83 18.75
N THR A 127 -2.60 -6.17 17.78
CA THR A 127 -2.47 -7.41 17.04
C THR A 127 -1.26 -7.33 16.11
N SER A 128 -0.31 -8.26 16.27
CA SER A 128 0.83 -8.38 15.36
C SER A 128 0.35 -8.73 13.95
N PRO A 129 1.00 -8.17 12.91
CA PRO A 129 0.69 -8.54 11.53
C PRO A 129 1.01 -10.02 11.29
N THR A 130 0.21 -10.66 10.44
CA THR A 130 0.49 -12.03 9.97
C THR A 130 1.09 -11.97 8.58
N PHE A 131 2.25 -12.59 8.37
CA PHE A 131 2.86 -12.71 7.04
C PHE A 131 2.67 -14.14 6.52
N LYS A 132 2.13 -14.27 5.31
CA LYS A 132 1.91 -15.53 4.60
C LYS A 132 2.63 -15.46 3.25
N ASN A 133 3.60 -16.34 3.04
CA ASN A 133 4.22 -16.50 1.74
C ASN A 133 3.58 -17.71 1.06
N THR A 134 3.16 -17.53 -0.19
CA THR A 134 2.49 -18.58 -0.98
C THR A 134 3.45 -19.28 -1.95
N ASP A 135 4.76 -19.07 -1.77
CA ASP A 135 5.85 -19.52 -2.65
C ASP A 135 5.70 -19.12 -4.13
N ILE A 136 4.75 -18.23 -4.43
CA ILE A 136 4.64 -17.56 -5.71
C ILE A 136 5.87 -16.65 -5.83
N SER A 137 6.78 -17.05 -6.71
CA SER A 137 7.95 -16.28 -7.10
C SER A 137 7.49 -14.86 -7.48
N PHE A 138 7.93 -13.89 -6.70
CA PHE A 138 7.84 -12.50 -7.08
C PHE A 138 8.87 -12.31 -8.20
N GLU A 139 8.44 -11.98 -9.43
CA GLU A 139 9.38 -11.64 -10.51
C GLU A 139 10.24 -10.41 -10.17
N ASN A 140 9.85 -9.66 -9.14
CA ASN A 140 10.58 -8.57 -8.54
C ASN A 140 10.75 -8.84 -7.04
N GLU A 141 11.89 -9.38 -6.61
CA GLU A 141 12.29 -9.23 -5.20
C GLU A 141 12.03 -7.78 -4.78
N CYS A 142 11.55 -7.57 -3.53
CA CYS A 142 11.39 -6.26 -2.91
C CYS A 142 12.52 -5.37 -3.41
N PRO A 143 12.28 -4.36 -4.27
CA PRO A 143 13.35 -3.74 -5.02
C PRO A 143 14.37 -3.22 -4.02
N LEU A 144 15.48 -3.96 -3.88
CA LEU A 144 16.59 -3.55 -3.06
C LEU A 144 17.04 -2.28 -3.74
N PHE A 145 16.74 -1.14 -3.12
CA PHE A 145 17.26 0.15 -3.52
C PHE A 145 18.79 0.07 -3.41
N LYS A 146 19.45 -0.51 -4.43
CA LYS A 146 20.73 -0.05 -4.88
C LYS A 146 20.44 1.37 -5.33
N LEU A 147 20.72 2.30 -4.42
CA LEU A 147 20.88 3.73 -4.71
C LEU A 147 22.13 3.87 -5.60
N GLU A 148 22.13 3.24 -6.76
CA GLU A 148 22.85 3.79 -7.88
C GLU A 148 21.93 4.89 -8.39
N VAL A 149 22.46 6.11 -8.32
CA VAL A 149 21.82 7.32 -8.80
C VAL A 149 21.64 7.14 -10.31
N ASP A 150 20.56 6.49 -10.71
CA ASP A 150 20.07 6.61 -12.07
C ASP A 150 18.57 6.31 -12.12
N ASP A 151 17.88 7.41 -12.36
CA ASP A 151 16.55 7.53 -12.96
C ASP A 151 15.32 7.16 -12.10
N SER A 152 14.58 8.21 -11.74
CA SER A 152 13.28 8.23 -11.04
C SER A 152 12.12 7.63 -11.86
N SER A 153 12.43 6.86 -12.91
CA SER A 153 11.51 6.41 -13.96
C SER A 153 11.00 4.96 -13.80
N LYS A 154 11.46 4.20 -12.80
CA LYS A 154 11.14 2.75 -12.71
C LYS A 154 9.96 2.35 -11.81
N TYR A 155 9.31 3.27 -11.10
CA TYR A 155 8.28 2.91 -10.09
C TYR A 155 6.98 3.75 -10.16
N LYS A 156 6.20 3.69 -11.25
CA LYS A 156 4.77 4.08 -11.20
C LYS A 156 3.87 2.89 -11.52
N CYS A 157 2.85 2.77 -10.69
CA CYS A 157 1.69 1.92 -10.89
C CYS A 157 0.83 2.52 -12.00
N ARG A 158 0.32 1.72 -12.95
CA ARG A 158 -0.69 2.19 -13.92
C ARG A 158 -1.92 1.27 -13.92
N PRO A 159 -3.14 1.79 -14.10
CA PRO A 159 -4.35 0.99 -14.16
C PRO A 159 -4.44 0.26 -15.50
N SER A 160 -5.09 -0.90 -15.49
CA SER A 160 -5.43 -1.69 -16.68
C SER A 160 -6.61 -1.07 -17.44
N THR A 161 -6.43 -0.75 -18.73
CA THR A 161 -7.53 -0.73 -19.72
C THR A 161 -6.96 -0.83 -21.16
N PRO A 162 -7.71 -1.42 -22.12
CA PRO A 162 -7.18 -2.00 -23.35
C PRO A 162 -7.12 -1.02 -24.55
N ASN A 163 -6.27 -1.37 -25.51
CA ASN A 163 -5.91 -0.71 -26.78
C ASN A 163 -7.03 0.11 -27.48
N ASN A 164 -6.62 1.24 -28.07
CA ASN A 164 -6.74 1.49 -29.52
C ASN A 164 -5.84 2.67 -29.95
N ASP A 165 -5.36 2.55 -31.18
CA ASP A 165 -4.31 3.33 -31.86
C ASP A 165 -4.66 4.81 -32.15
N GLU A 166 -3.62 5.66 -32.21
CA GLU A 166 -3.25 6.54 -33.35
C GLU A 166 -2.48 7.83 -32.92
N ASN A 167 -1.18 7.83 -33.27
CA ASN A 167 -0.23 8.88 -33.67
C ASN A 167 -0.15 10.32 -33.07
N GLU A 168 1.10 10.60 -32.67
CA GLU A 168 1.93 11.83 -32.76
C GLU A 168 1.50 13.15 -32.06
N GLU A 169 2.22 13.51 -30.99
CA GLU A 169 3.29 14.55 -31.00
C GLU A 169 3.89 14.77 -29.59
N ASN A 170 5.17 15.15 -29.56
CA ASN A 170 6.10 15.26 -28.43
C ASN A 170 5.59 16.04 -27.20
N GLU A 171 5.40 15.33 -26.09
CA GLU A 171 5.72 15.78 -24.72
C GLU A 171 6.13 14.53 -23.93
N ASP A 172 7.21 14.59 -23.15
CA ASP A 172 7.78 13.50 -22.33
C ASP A 172 6.77 12.90 -21.32
N LYS A 173 5.80 12.15 -21.82
CA LYS A 173 4.79 11.43 -21.05
C LYS A 173 5.36 10.06 -20.69
N ILE A 174 6.26 10.07 -19.71
CA ILE A 174 6.84 8.86 -19.12
C ILE A 174 5.75 8.10 -18.36
N TYR A 175 5.12 7.16 -19.05
CA TYR A 175 4.22 6.16 -18.49
C TYR A 175 5.03 5.01 -17.90
N VAL A 176 4.94 4.82 -16.59
CA VAL A 176 5.62 3.69 -15.96
C VAL A 176 4.67 2.50 -15.92
N ARG A 177 5.24 1.36 -16.33
CA ARG A 177 4.55 0.10 -16.55
C ARG A 177 4.96 -0.84 -15.42
N ASN A 178 4.20 -0.84 -14.33
CA ASN A 178 4.26 -1.96 -13.38
C ASN A 178 3.77 -3.21 -14.11
N HIS A 179 4.68 -4.12 -14.42
CA HIS A 179 4.38 -5.44 -14.94
C HIS A 179 3.84 -6.33 -13.81
N ILE A 180 2.66 -6.02 -13.27
CA ILE A 180 1.84 -7.03 -12.60
C ILE A 180 1.02 -7.68 -13.72
N LYS A 181 1.57 -8.70 -14.38
CA LYS A 181 0.77 -9.59 -15.22
C LYS A 181 -0.12 -10.42 -14.29
N PHE A 182 -1.30 -9.90 -13.93
CA PHE A 182 -2.41 -10.74 -13.49
C PHE A 182 -2.92 -11.56 -14.68
N PHE A 183 -2.16 -12.58 -15.07
CA PHE A 183 -2.66 -13.64 -15.93
C PHE A 183 -2.72 -14.92 -15.11
N TYR A 184 -3.90 -15.55 -15.14
CA TYR A 184 -4.28 -16.83 -14.51
C TYR A 184 -4.77 -16.83 -13.07
N LEU A 185 -5.98 -16.28 -12.81
CA LEU A 185 -6.87 -16.88 -11.81
C LEU A 185 -8.37 -16.93 -12.19
N PHE A 186 -8.80 -16.45 -13.36
CA PHE A 186 -10.23 -16.50 -13.76
C PHE A 186 -10.60 -17.43 -14.94
N LEU A 187 -9.70 -18.30 -15.41
CA LEU A 187 -10.03 -19.24 -16.50
C LEU A 187 -9.66 -20.72 -16.27
N SER A 188 -9.50 -21.13 -15.01
CA SER A 188 -9.32 -22.56 -14.69
C SER A 188 -10.26 -23.02 -13.58
N ARG A 189 -11.57 -22.95 -13.84
CA ARG A 189 -12.51 -24.00 -13.40
C ARG A 189 -13.51 -24.26 -14.52
N LYS A 190 -13.23 -25.32 -15.27
CA LYS A 190 -14.27 -26.19 -15.83
C LYS A 190 -14.99 -26.90 -14.69
#